data_AF-A0A6P8XVH0-F1
#
_entry.id   AF-A0A6P8XVH0-F1
#
_cell.length_a   1.000
_cell.length_b   1.000
_cell.length_c   1.000
_cell.angle_alpha   90.00
_cell.angle_beta   90.00
_cell.angle_gamma   90.00
#
_symmetry.space_group_name_H-M   'P 1'
#
loop_
_entity.id
_entity.type
_entity.pdbx_description
1 polymer ?
#
loop_
_entity_poly.entity_id
_entity_poly.type
_entity_poly.pdbx_seq_one_letter_code
_entity_poly.pdbx_strand_id
1 'polypeptide(L)'
;MRGSRKTAAGLDLPDLRGTYVQRNMDTELHLGYGVMGSSAEILAEGGQAPPLQPKTPPSPGVGSLQSMSSTVTATDLLPYQPYSPPKETWYWLSLQVTVPFLIAGVGTIGAGLLLGTVEDWEVFKHIKALFILVPSLVGLKGNLDTCLASRLCTQANLGNLKTWKNCWKLFVSNIALVQVQSIVASLTAAAFAITVSVFMDGLPDYRHALLMAASAVTTATTACFVLDSLMMALIVASHRLNINPDNVVCLMAGSFGDIVSLSVLSTLSNAFFLIHETMWWVFILIIVGFLLMLPFWVWLALRHKHTAVVLRQGWTPVLSALFISGLGGIVLDKVVGDFKGFVLFNPIVNGIGGNLASVQASRTATMLHSTSVMGVLSDHSPMCVSPIKALFYGVPSAKSARVLIAVALPGQALFAVIADYIHNGMHSTITFEFMVAYLVVVLLQVMIILYLTHLLAHFMWRRKLDPDNSTIPYLTACADLLGTILLACAFMLLKLNGTPYGED
;
A
#
# COMPACT_ATOMS: atom_id res chain seq x y z
N MET A 1 78.62 -22.00 -34.08
CA MET A 1 78.69 -22.50 -35.47
C MET A 1 77.29 -22.72 -35.99
N ARG A 2 77.07 -22.40 -37.27
CA ARG A 2 75.82 -22.57 -38.03
C ARG A 2 75.27 -24.01 -37.97
N GLY A 3 73.95 -24.12 -37.98
CA GLY A 3 73.29 -24.91 -39.03
C GLY A 3 72.49 -26.16 -38.63
N SER A 4 71.26 -26.19 -39.17
CA SER A 4 70.56 -27.34 -39.79
C SER A 4 69.57 -28.20 -38.98
N ARG A 5 68.28 -27.98 -39.35
CA ARG A 5 67.32 -28.95 -39.94
C ARG A 5 66.96 -30.25 -39.19
N LYS A 6 65.65 -30.36 -38.87
CA LYS A 6 64.60 -31.24 -39.48
C LYS A 6 63.72 -32.03 -38.48
N THR A 7 62.41 -31.74 -38.53
CA THR A 7 61.21 -32.65 -38.50
C THR A 7 61.21 -33.81 -37.47
N ALA A 8 60.20 -34.00 -36.60
CA ALA A 8 58.81 -34.37 -36.91
C ALA A 8 58.00 -34.66 -35.61
N ALA A 9 56.67 -34.52 -35.71
CA ALA A 9 55.61 -35.20 -34.94
C ALA A 9 55.36 -34.90 -33.45
N GLY A 10 54.19 -34.31 -33.18
CA GLY A 10 53.21 -34.93 -32.26
C GLY A 10 52.79 -34.15 -31.01
N LEU A 11 51.62 -33.50 -31.10
CA LEU A 11 50.65 -33.16 -30.04
C LEU A 11 51.04 -32.10 -28.97
N ASP A 12 50.59 -30.86 -29.20
CA ASP A 12 50.51 -29.76 -28.22
C ASP A 12 49.05 -29.53 -27.74
N LEU A 13 48.85 -29.48 -26.41
CA LEU A 13 47.90 -28.58 -25.72
C LEU A 13 48.67 -27.27 -25.40
N PRO A 14 48.05 -26.18 -24.92
CA PRO A 14 46.74 -25.55 -25.14
C PRO A 14 46.91 -24.09 -25.66
N ASP A 15 45.89 -23.44 -26.24
CA ASP A 15 45.99 -22.00 -26.60
C ASP A 15 45.13 -21.11 -25.69
N LEU A 16 45.82 -20.50 -24.73
CA LEU A 16 45.45 -19.31 -23.98
C LEU A 16 46.11 -18.12 -24.71
N ARG A 17 45.32 -17.31 -25.42
CA ARG A 17 45.73 -15.96 -25.83
C ARG A 17 44.65 -14.96 -25.54
N GLY A 18 44.93 -14.11 -24.56
CA GLY A 18 44.27 -12.83 -24.41
C GLY A 18 44.82 -11.81 -25.42
N THR A 19 44.04 -10.77 -25.64
CA THR A 19 44.52 -9.46 -26.09
C THR A 19 43.68 -8.38 -25.42
N TYR A 20 44.31 -7.66 -24.51
CA TYR A 20 43.95 -6.32 -24.06
C TYR A 20 43.98 -5.36 -25.27
N VAL A 21 42.92 -4.58 -25.52
CA VAL A 21 43.00 -3.31 -26.26
C VAL A 21 41.97 -2.30 -25.71
N GLN A 22 42.52 -1.22 -25.14
CA GLN A 22 42.04 0.16 -24.97
C GLN A 22 40.61 0.50 -24.45
N ARG A 23 40.60 1.12 -23.26
CA ARG A 23 39.70 2.21 -22.86
C ARG A 23 39.79 3.35 -23.89
N ASN A 24 38.67 3.75 -24.48
CA ASN A 24 38.48 5.11 -24.95
C ASN A 24 37.56 5.85 -23.97
N MET A 25 38.13 6.86 -23.31
CA MET A 25 37.40 8.06 -22.90
C MET A 25 37.04 8.80 -24.18
N ASP A 26 35.76 9.01 -24.45
CA ASP A 26 35.33 10.14 -25.26
C ASP A 26 34.15 10.81 -24.56
N THR A 27 34.37 12.08 -24.27
CA THR A 27 33.46 13.00 -23.62
C THR A 27 32.73 13.69 -24.76
N GLU A 28 31.45 13.38 -24.99
CA GLU A 28 30.62 14.21 -25.86
C GLU A 28 29.51 14.90 -25.08
N LEU A 29 29.71 16.21 -25.05
CA LEU A 29 28.88 17.26 -24.51
C LEU A 29 27.92 17.69 -25.63
N HIS A 30 26.63 17.36 -25.55
CA HIS A 30 25.63 17.95 -26.43
C HIS A 30 24.77 18.98 -25.67
N LEU A 31 25.24 20.23 -25.74
CA LEU A 31 24.38 21.41 -25.72
C LEU A 31 23.80 21.61 -27.12
N GLY A 32 22.49 21.82 -27.22
CA GLY A 32 21.81 22.19 -28.46
C GLY A 32 20.54 22.99 -28.17
N TYR A 33 20.68 24.32 -28.20
CA TYR A 33 19.61 25.32 -28.18
C TYR A 33 18.97 25.46 -29.58
N GLY A 34 17.66 25.76 -29.62
CA GLY A 34 16.91 26.27 -30.79
C GLY A 34 16.39 25.18 -31.73
N VAL A 35 15.12 25.16 -32.16
CA VAL A 35 14.41 26.25 -32.83
C VAL A 35 12.88 26.06 -32.71
N MET A 36 12.18 27.13 -32.38
CA MET A 36 10.73 27.31 -32.57
C MET A 36 10.37 27.18 -34.06
N GLY A 37 9.34 26.39 -34.39
CA GLY A 37 8.76 26.34 -35.73
C GLY A 37 7.26 26.08 -35.66
N SER A 38 6.51 27.14 -35.93
CA SER A 38 5.06 27.28 -35.88
C SER A 38 4.28 26.33 -36.81
N SER A 39 3.06 26.01 -36.36
CA SER A 39 1.90 25.57 -37.12
C SER A 39 1.70 26.29 -38.46
N ALA A 40 1.33 25.54 -39.51
CA ALA A 40 0.36 25.95 -40.54
C ALA A 40 -0.02 24.76 -41.43
N GLU A 41 -1.32 24.66 -41.71
CA GLU A 41 -2.01 23.72 -42.58
C GLU A 41 -1.55 23.78 -44.04
N ILE A 42 -1.49 22.63 -44.72
CA ILE A 42 -1.74 22.54 -46.17
C ILE A 42 -2.62 21.31 -46.44
N LEU A 43 -3.80 21.60 -46.97
CA LEU A 43 -4.80 20.67 -47.51
C LEU A 43 -4.46 20.25 -48.95
N ALA A 44 -4.91 19.05 -49.29
CA ALA A 44 -5.31 18.54 -50.61
C ALA A 44 -4.24 18.32 -51.69
N GLU A 45 -4.03 17.05 -52.08
CA GLU A 45 -4.46 16.55 -53.40
C GLU A 45 -4.47 15.01 -53.45
N GLY A 46 -5.37 14.47 -54.27
CA GLY A 46 -5.81 13.08 -54.25
C GLY A 46 -4.91 12.07 -54.95
N GLY A 47 -5.08 10.80 -54.57
CA GLY A 47 -4.53 9.63 -55.26
C GLY A 47 -5.41 8.41 -54.99
N GLN A 48 -5.94 7.82 -56.07
CA GLN A 48 -6.93 6.74 -56.11
C GLN A 48 -6.50 5.44 -55.41
N ALA A 49 -7.45 4.82 -54.69
CA ALA A 49 -7.37 3.45 -54.20
C ALA A 49 -7.80 2.43 -55.29
N PRO A 50 -7.15 1.26 -55.41
CA PRO A 50 -7.59 0.19 -56.30
C PRO A 50 -8.77 -0.63 -55.70
N PRO A 51 -9.62 -1.27 -56.53
CA PRO A 51 -10.91 -1.80 -56.09
C PRO A 51 -10.80 -3.16 -55.37
N LEU A 52 -11.64 -3.33 -54.34
CA LEU A 52 -11.89 -4.58 -53.61
C LEU A 52 -12.69 -5.57 -54.47
N GLN A 53 -12.20 -6.80 -54.62
CA GLN A 53 -12.96 -7.91 -55.20
C GLN A 53 -13.89 -8.56 -54.15
N PRO A 54 -15.12 -8.97 -54.51
CA PRO A 54 -16.05 -9.63 -53.59
C PRO A 54 -15.70 -11.13 -53.44
N LYS A 55 -15.46 -11.59 -52.20
CA LYS A 55 -15.35 -13.03 -51.88
C LYS A 55 -16.75 -13.62 -51.70
N THR A 56 -17.09 -14.59 -52.54
CA THR A 56 -18.26 -15.48 -52.42
C THR A 56 -18.06 -16.51 -51.29
N PRO A 57 -19.14 -16.96 -50.62
CA PRO A 57 -19.06 -17.99 -49.59
C PRO A 57 -18.95 -19.40 -50.19
N PRO A 58 -18.20 -20.34 -49.60
CA PRO A 58 -18.20 -21.73 -50.03
C PRO A 58 -19.44 -22.47 -49.53
N SER A 59 -20.01 -23.31 -50.39
CA SER A 59 -21.14 -24.21 -50.16
C SER A 59 -20.74 -25.44 -49.31
N PRO A 60 -21.71 -26.11 -48.64
CA PRO A 60 -21.42 -27.11 -47.61
C PRO A 60 -21.14 -28.49 -48.22
N GLY A 61 -19.93 -29.00 -47.98
CA GLY A 61 -19.53 -30.38 -48.28
C GLY A 61 -19.41 -31.21 -47.00
N VAL A 62 -20.21 -32.28 -46.93
CA VAL A 62 -20.24 -33.29 -45.87
C VAL A 62 -18.96 -34.14 -45.92
N GLY A 63 -18.28 -34.35 -44.80
CA GLY A 63 -17.22 -35.38 -44.72
C GLY A 63 -16.30 -35.35 -43.49
N SER A 64 -16.54 -36.29 -42.58
CA SER A 64 -15.61 -36.92 -41.60
C SER A 64 -15.03 -36.09 -40.43
N LEU A 65 -15.38 -36.53 -39.21
CA LEU A 65 -14.66 -36.23 -37.98
C LEU A 65 -13.23 -36.79 -38.03
N GLN A 66 -12.24 -35.90 -38.00
CA GLN A 66 -10.88 -36.22 -37.54
C GLN A 66 -10.47 -35.19 -36.50
N SER A 67 -9.98 -35.70 -35.36
CA SER A 67 -9.49 -34.92 -34.22
C SER A 67 -8.33 -34.02 -34.62
N MET A 68 -8.50 -32.70 -34.54
CA MET A 68 -7.36 -31.78 -34.60
C MET A 68 -6.79 -31.60 -33.19
N SER A 69 -5.72 -32.33 -32.89
CA SER A 69 -4.74 -31.90 -31.90
C SER A 69 -4.00 -30.69 -32.47
N SER A 70 -4.33 -29.48 -32.04
CA SER A 70 -3.53 -28.31 -32.33
C SER A 70 -2.27 -28.34 -31.46
N THR A 71 -1.21 -28.91 -32.02
CA THR A 71 0.16 -28.74 -31.51
C THR A 71 0.52 -27.27 -31.65
N VAL A 72 0.48 -26.53 -30.54
CA VAL A 72 0.99 -25.15 -30.49
C VAL A 72 2.51 -25.22 -30.68
N THR A 73 2.97 -24.93 -31.89
CA THR A 73 4.39 -24.72 -32.17
C THR A 73 4.86 -23.48 -31.42
N ALA A 74 6.03 -23.58 -30.76
CA ALA A 74 6.62 -22.55 -29.89
C ALA A 74 6.91 -21.19 -30.58
N THR A 75 6.59 -21.06 -31.87
CA THR A 75 6.76 -19.86 -32.68
C THR A 75 5.56 -18.91 -32.67
N ASP A 76 4.40 -19.32 -32.12
CA ASP A 76 3.19 -18.46 -32.03
C ASP A 76 3.09 -17.65 -30.73
N LEU A 77 4.10 -17.76 -29.85
CA LEU A 77 4.23 -16.87 -28.70
C LEU A 77 4.87 -15.56 -29.18
N LEU A 78 4.06 -14.51 -29.29
CA LEU A 78 4.57 -13.14 -29.40
C LEU A 78 5.66 -12.97 -28.32
N PRO A 79 6.85 -12.44 -28.67
CA PRO A 79 7.90 -12.26 -27.69
C PRO A 79 7.38 -11.36 -26.58
N TYR A 80 7.34 -11.88 -25.36
CA TYR A 80 7.17 -11.08 -24.15
C TYR A 80 8.27 -10.02 -24.18
N GLN A 81 7.91 -8.78 -24.51
CA GLN A 81 8.82 -7.65 -24.38
C GLN A 81 8.76 -7.20 -22.93
N PRO A 82 9.82 -7.42 -22.12
CA PRO A 82 9.86 -6.88 -20.77
C PRO A 82 9.77 -5.36 -20.89
N TYR A 83 8.71 -4.78 -20.34
CA TYR A 83 8.65 -3.34 -20.16
C TYR A 83 9.75 -2.96 -19.18
N SER A 84 10.77 -2.25 -19.65
CA SER A 84 11.79 -1.67 -18.78
C SER A 84 11.22 -0.38 -18.18
N PRO A 85 10.80 -0.36 -16.90
CA PRO A 85 10.36 0.88 -16.29
C PRO A 85 11.50 1.91 -16.35
N PRO A 86 11.19 3.20 -16.55
CA PRO A 86 12.20 4.24 -16.59
C PRO A 86 13.06 4.14 -15.32
N LYS A 87 14.38 4.11 -15.48
CA LYS A 87 15.33 4.07 -14.36
C LYS A 87 15.21 5.38 -13.60
N GLU A 88 14.41 5.40 -12.54
CA GLU A 88 14.34 6.54 -11.63
C GLU A 88 15.70 6.70 -10.91
N THR A 89 16.29 7.88 -11.04
CA THR A 89 17.50 8.24 -10.29
C THR A 89 17.17 8.32 -8.80
N TRP A 90 18.11 7.90 -7.94
CA TRP A 90 17.92 7.93 -6.48
C TRP A 90 17.55 9.33 -5.94
N TYR A 91 18.07 10.40 -6.55
CA TYR A 91 17.74 11.78 -6.20
C TYR A 91 16.28 12.13 -6.51
N TRP A 92 15.80 11.75 -7.70
CA TRP A 92 14.42 11.96 -8.11
C TRP A 92 13.44 11.16 -7.24
N LEU A 93 13.78 9.91 -6.92
CA LEU A 93 12.99 9.11 -5.98
C LEU A 93 12.93 9.77 -4.60
N SER A 94 14.06 10.23 -4.07
CA SER A 94 14.13 10.89 -2.78
C SER A 94 13.23 12.14 -2.73
N LEU A 95 13.31 12.99 -3.75
CA LEU A 95 12.49 14.20 -3.83
C LEU A 95 10.99 13.88 -3.93
N GLN A 96 10.63 12.90 -4.78
CA GLN A 96 9.23 12.51 -4.99
C GLN A 96 8.61 11.83 -3.77
N VAL A 97 9.39 11.17 -2.92
CA VAL A 97 8.88 10.53 -1.69
C VAL A 97 8.88 11.49 -0.51
N THR A 98 9.91 12.33 -0.36
CA THR A 98 10.07 13.21 0.82
C THR A 98 8.92 14.20 0.97
N VAL A 99 8.47 14.85 -0.10
CA VAL A 99 7.39 15.84 -0.01
C VAL A 99 6.05 15.20 0.37
N PRO A 100 5.56 14.15 -0.32
CA PRO A 100 4.38 13.42 0.12
C PRO A 100 4.53 12.82 1.51
N PHE A 101 5.73 12.36 1.90
CA PHE A 101 5.99 11.84 3.23
C PHE A 101 5.81 12.91 4.33
N LEU A 102 6.28 14.14 4.11
CA LEU A 102 6.07 15.24 5.05
C LEU A 102 4.59 15.63 5.15
N ILE A 103 3.87 15.67 4.02
CA ILE A 103 2.42 15.93 4.00
C ILE A 103 1.66 14.81 4.71
N ALA A 104 2.04 13.56 4.45
CA ALA A 104 1.52 12.37 5.11
C ALA A 104 1.76 12.42 6.63
N GLY A 105 2.91 12.95 7.07
CA GLY A 105 3.22 13.21 8.46
C GLY A 105 2.19 14.11 9.16
N VAL A 106 1.68 15.14 8.49
CA VAL A 106 0.62 16.02 9.02
C VAL A 106 -0.66 15.22 9.30
N GLY A 107 -1.04 14.31 8.40
CA GLY A 107 -2.20 13.44 8.59
C GLY A 107 -2.06 12.51 9.80
N THR A 108 -0.89 11.88 9.97
CA THR A 108 -0.64 10.97 11.11
C THR A 108 -0.47 11.71 12.43
N ILE A 109 0.13 12.92 12.43
CA ILE A 109 0.17 13.79 13.62
C ILE A 109 -1.25 14.18 14.02
N GLY A 110 -2.07 14.60 13.05
CA GLY A 110 -3.47 14.94 13.30
C GLY A 110 -4.27 13.75 13.84
N ALA A 111 -4.03 12.55 13.32
CA ALA A 111 -4.60 11.31 13.86
C ALA A 111 -4.19 11.06 15.33
N GLY A 112 -2.90 11.24 15.66
CA GLY A 112 -2.37 11.13 17.02
C GLY A 112 -2.97 12.17 17.98
N LEU A 113 -2.99 13.45 17.59
CA LEU A 113 -3.56 14.54 18.37
C LEU A 113 -5.06 14.34 18.62
N LEU A 114 -5.78 13.90 17.58
CA LEU A 114 -7.19 13.58 17.69
C LEU A 114 -7.39 12.39 18.64
N LEU A 115 -6.61 11.31 18.49
CA LEU A 115 -6.76 10.14 19.35
C LEU A 115 -6.47 10.47 20.82
N GLY A 116 -5.45 11.30 21.09
CA GLY A 116 -5.16 11.79 22.44
C GLY A 116 -6.25 12.70 23.01
N THR A 117 -6.99 13.43 22.16
CA THR A 117 -8.13 14.26 22.61
C THR A 117 -9.38 13.42 22.89
N VAL A 118 -9.66 12.42 22.04
CA VAL A 118 -10.87 11.58 22.15
C VAL A 118 -10.73 10.52 23.24
N GLU A 119 -9.51 10.19 23.66
CA GLU A 119 -9.25 9.32 24.83
C GLU A 119 -9.97 9.85 26.07
N ASP A 120 -10.08 11.18 26.21
CA ASP A 120 -10.73 11.82 27.33
C ASP A 120 -12.26 11.93 27.22
N TRP A 121 -12.86 11.60 26.07
CA TRP A 121 -14.30 11.70 25.85
C TRP A 121 -15.06 10.62 26.63
N GLU A 122 -16.26 10.95 27.10
CA GLU A 122 -17.08 10.04 27.91
C GLU A 122 -17.34 8.70 27.22
N VAL A 123 -17.59 8.71 25.90
CA VAL A 123 -17.85 7.49 25.14
C VAL A 123 -16.64 6.53 25.14
N PHE A 124 -15.41 7.03 25.06
CA PHE A 124 -14.19 6.21 25.09
C PHE A 124 -13.85 5.75 26.51
N LYS A 125 -14.22 6.52 27.54
CA LYS A 125 -14.09 6.12 28.95
C LYS A 125 -15.09 5.02 29.35
N HIS A 126 -16.32 5.07 28.84
CA HIS A 126 -17.36 4.08 29.15
C HIS A 126 -17.30 2.83 28.26
N ILE A 127 -16.90 2.98 26.99
CA ILE A 127 -16.84 1.89 26.01
C ILE A 127 -15.38 1.69 25.58
N LYS A 128 -14.56 1.14 26.47
CA LYS A 128 -13.13 0.86 26.21
C LYS A 128 -12.89 -0.02 24.97
N ALA A 129 -13.85 -0.88 24.64
CA ALA A 129 -13.85 -1.66 23.40
C ALA A 129 -13.70 -0.82 22.11
N LEU A 130 -13.96 0.50 22.15
CA LEU A 130 -13.63 1.41 21.06
C LEU A 130 -12.12 1.52 20.80
N PHE A 131 -11.25 1.42 21.81
CA PHE A 131 -9.80 1.37 21.61
C PHE A 131 -9.33 0.08 20.94
N ILE A 132 -10.05 -1.03 21.14
CA ILE A 132 -9.81 -2.28 20.40
C ILE A 132 -10.26 -2.14 18.93
N LEU A 133 -11.36 -1.43 18.72
CA LEU A 133 -11.91 -1.18 17.39
C LEU A 133 -11.07 -0.19 16.57
N VAL A 134 -10.48 0.83 17.20
CA VAL A 134 -9.74 1.91 16.53
C VAL A 134 -8.64 1.36 15.60
N PRO A 135 -7.64 0.58 16.05
CA PRO A 135 -6.59 0.07 15.16
C PRO A 135 -7.14 -0.89 14.11
N SER A 136 -8.14 -1.70 14.46
CA SER A 136 -8.81 -2.59 13.52
C SER A 136 -9.45 -1.83 12.36
N LEU A 137 -10.13 -0.72 12.66
CA LEU A 137 -10.89 0.06 11.68
C LEU A 137 -9.98 0.96 10.83
N VAL A 138 -9.00 1.60 11.47
CA VAL A 138 -7.97 2.42 10.80
C VAL A 138 -7.13 1.53 9.88
N GLY A 139 -6.63 0.40 10.40
CA GLY A 139 -5.88 -0.59 9.63
C GLY A 139 -6.70 -1.19 8.50
N LEU A 140 -7.96 -1.59 8.74
CA LEU A 140 -8.88 -2.04 7.69
C LEU A 140 -8.96 -1.04 6.55
N LYS A 141 -9.17 0.24 6.86
CA LYS A 141 -9.30 1.26 5.83
C LYS A 141 -7.98 1.47 5.07
N GLY A 142 -6.86 1.51 5.80
CA GLY A 142 -5.53 1.54 5.21
C GLY A 142 -5.33 0.40 4.20
N ASN A 143 -5.83 -0.80 4.51
CA ASN A 143 -5.77 -1.95 3.62
C ASN A 143 -6.58 -1.75 2.34
N LEU A 144 -7.82 -1.27 2.44
CA LEU A 144 -8.72 -1.12 1.29
C LEU A 144 -8.27 -0.01 0.34
N ASP A 145 -8.02 1.18 0.89
CA ASP A 145 -7.72 2.38 0.13
C ASP A 145 -6.33 2.30 -0.49
N THR A 146 -5.36 1.72 0.23
CA THR A 146 -4.00 1.60 -0.28
C THR A 146 -3.89 0.49 -1.32
N CYS A 147 -4.67 -0.60 -1.18
CA CYS A 147 -4.81 -1.58 -2.27
C CYS A 147 -5.52 -0.97 -3.49
N LEU A 148 -6.51 -0.10 -3.29
CA LEU A 148 -7.13 0.63 -4.39
C LEU A 148 -6.11 1.55 -5.08
N ALA A 149 -5.38 2.34 -4.30
CA ALA A 149 -4.33 3.23 -4.80
C ALA A 149 -3.31 2.44 -5.61
N SER A 150 -2.75 1.37 -5.05
CA SER A 150 -1.78 0.50 -5.73
C SER A 150 -2.33 -0.05 -7.06
N ARG A 151 -3.54 -0.63 -7.07
CA ARG A 151 -4.20 -1.08 -8.31
C ARG A 151 -4.32 0.03 -9.35
N LEU A 152 -4.76 1.21 -8.95
CA LEU A 152 -4.94 2.34 -9.87
C LEU A 152 -3.59 2.89 -10.36
N CYS A 153 -2.57 2.93 -9.51
CA CYS A 153 -1.20 3.30 -9.86
C CYS A 153 -0.60 2.32 -10.88
N THR A 154 -0.75 1.01 -10.67
CA THR A 154 -0.32 -0.02 -11.65
C THR A 154 -1.01 0.21 -13.00
N GLN A 155 -2.32 0.44 -13.01
CA GLN A 155 -3.05 0.75 -14.27
C GLN A 155 -2.62 2.07 -14.91
N ALA A 156 -2.29 3.09 -14.10
CA ALA A 156 -1.77 4.37 -14.58
C ALA A 156 -0.40 4.19 -15.25
N ASN A 157 0.51 3.48 -14.57
CA ASN A 157 1.89 3.25 -15.02
C ASN A 157 1.96 2.32 -16.25
N LEU A 158 1.03 1.37 -16.38
CA LEU A 158 0.88 0.55 -17.59
C LEU A 158 0.22 1.31 -18.76
N GLY A 159 -0.21 2.56 -18.57
CA GLY A 159 -0.82 3.38 -19.61
C GLY A 159 -2.27 3.01 -19.96
N ASN A 160 -2.96 2.29 -19.08
CA ASN A 160 -4.35 1.85 -19.28
C ASN A 160 -5.39 2.94 -18.96
N LEU A 161 -4.97 4.09 -18.42
CA LEU A 161 -5.86 5.22 -18.03
C LEU A 161 -6.02 6.33 -19.08
N LYS A 162 -5.69 6.07 -20.37
CA LYS A 162 -5.67 7.11 -21.43
C LYS A 162 -7.03 7.75 -21.74
N THR A 163 -8.15 7.08 -21.47
CA THR A 163 -9.48 7.58 -21.80
C THR A 163 -10.30 7.83 -20.53
N TRP A 164 -10.87 9.03 -20.40
CA TRP A 164 -11.73 9.43 -19.26
C TRP A 164 -12.85 8.42 -18.98
N LYS A 165 -13.50 7.89 -20.03
CA LYS A 165 -14.56 6.88 -19.90
C LYS A 165 -14.07 5.57 -19.25
N ASN A 166 -12.86 5.13 -19.57
CA ASN A 166 -12.29 3.90 -19.00
C ASN A 166 -11.83 4.13 -17.56
N CYS A 167 -11.23 5.30 -17.28
CA CYS A 167 -10.85 5.73 -15.94
C CYS A 167 -12.08 5.78 -15.01
N TRP A 168 -13.17 6.42 -15.45
CA TRP A 168 -14.40 6.52 -14.66
C TRP A 168 -15.04 5.14 -14.39
N LYS A 169 -15.10 4.26 -15.40
CA LYS A 169 -15.62 2.89 -15.22
C LYS A 169 -14.77 2.08 -14.23
N LEU A 170 -13.45 2.18 -14.32
CA LEU A 170 -12.54 1.50 -13.41
C LEU A 170 -12.75 2.02 -11.98
N PHE A 171 -12.86 3.34 -11.82
CA PHE A 171 -13.06 3.97 -10.52
C PHE A 171 -14.37 3.57 -9.86
N VAL A 172 -15.50 3.69 -10.57
CA VAL A 172 -16.83 3.35 -10.03
C VAL A 172 -16.89 1.88 -9.59
N SER A 173 -16.32 0.96 -10.37
CA SER A 173 -16.32 -0.46 -9.99
C SER A 173 -15.42 -0.74 -8.77
N ASN A 174 -14.33 0.02 -8.62
CA ASN A 174 -13.46 -0.11 -7.47
C ASN A 174 -14.06 0.49 -6.19
N ILE A 175 -14.73 1.65 -6.26
CA ILE A 175 -15.53 2.17 -5.14
C ILE A 175 -16.53 1.10 -4.70
N ALA A 176 -17.26 0.52 -5.65
CA ALA A 176 -18.26 -0.50 -5.33
C ALA A 176 -17.63 -1.69 -4.60
N LEU A 177 -16.46 -2.15 -5.03
CA LEU A 177 -15.71 -3.20 -4.37
C LEU A 177 -15.30 -2.80 -2.94
N VAL A 178 -14.74 -1.60 -2.76
CA VAL A 178 -14.33 -1.09 -1.44
C VAL A 178 -15.54 -0.95 -0.52
N GLN A 179 -16.70 -0.52 -1.01
CA GLN A 179 -17.94 -0.44 -0.22
C GLN A 179 -18.45 -1.81 0.23
N VAL A 180 -18.35 -2.85 -0.60
CA VAL A 180 -18.67 -4.22 -0.16
C VAL A 180 -17.70 -4.67 0.93
N GLN A 181 -16.40 -4.45 0.72
CA GLN A 181 -15.37 -4.86 1.68
C GLN A 181 -15.48 -4.09 3.00
N SER A 182 -15.75 -2.78 2.96
CA SER A 182 -15.86 -1.94 4.14
C SER A 182 -17.05 -2.31 5.01
N ILE A 183 -18.22 -2.59 4.42
CA ILE A 183 -19.41 -3.04 5.19
C ILE A 183 -19.13 -4.37 5.89
N VAL A 184 -18.67 -5.38 5.15
CA VAL A 184 -18.46 -6.72 5.73
C VAL A 184 -17.33 -6.72 6.75
N ALA A 185 -16.20 -6.08 6.42
CA ALA A 185 -15.04 -6.09 7.29
C ALA A 185 -15.24 -5.20 8.54
N SER A 186 -15.91 -4.05 8.45
CA SER A 186 -16.19 -3.22 9.64
C SER A 186 -17.12 -3.92 10.64
N LEU A 187 -18.14 -4.64 10.16
CA LEU A 187 -19.00 -5.46 11.03
C LEU A 187 -18.20 -6.62 11.65
N THR A 188 -17.25 -7.20 10.89
CA THR A 188 -16.34 -8.23 11.43
C THR A 188 -15.40 -7.64 12.50
N ALA A 189 -14.88 -6.42 12.29
CA ALA A 189 -14.05 -5.71 13.27
C ALA A 189 -14.83 -5.39 14.54
N ALA A 190 -16.07 -4.92 14.41
CA ALA A 190 -16.96 -4.67 15.54
C ALA A 190 -17.25 -5.96 16.31
N ALA A 191 -17.58 -7.05 15.61
CA ALA A 191 -17.80 -8.36 16.23
C ALA A 191 -16.56 -8.87 16.97
N PHE A 192 -15.37 -8.68 16.39
CA PHE A 192 -14.09 -9.00 17.05
C PHE A 192 -13.90 -8.17 18.32
N ALA A 193 -14.04 -6.84 18.26
CA ALA A 193 -13.88 -5.95 19.41
C ALA A 193 -14.89 -6.26 20.52
N ILE A 194 -16.16 -6.52 20.17
CA ILE A 194 -17.20 -6.96 21.12
C ILE A 194 -16.81 -8.28 21.77
N THR A 195 -16.36 -9.26 20.98
CA THR A 195 -15.97 -10.58 21.49
C THR A 195 -14.82 -10.47 22.47
N VAL A 196 -13.78 -9.68 22.14
CA VAL A 196 -12.65 -9.45 23.04
C VAL A 196 -13.09 -8.73 24.32
N SER A 197 -13.97 -7.73 24.21
CA SER A 197 -14.53 -7.04 25.37
C SER A 197 -15.32 -7.98 26.29
N VAL A 198 -16.10 -8.92 25.72
CA VAL A 198 -16.77 -9.98 26.50
C VAL A 198 -15.77 -10.80 27.31
N PHE A 199 -14.62 -11.15 26.73
CA PHE A 199 -13.59 -11.93 27.41
C PHE A 199 -12.81 -11.13 28.46
N MET A 200 -12.64 -9.83 28.26
CA MET A 200 -11.82 -8.98 29.14
C MET A 200 -12.63 -8.37 30.30
N ASP A 201 -13.82 -7.88 30.02
CA ASP A 201 -14.63 -7.06 30.95
C ASP A 201 -15.98 -7.71 31.30
N GLY A 202 -16.34 -8.83 30.66
CA GLY A 202 -17.63 -9.49 30.82
C GLY A 202 -18.68 -9.05 29.80
N LEU A 203 -19.92 -9.54 29.93
CA LEU A 203 -21.01 -9.29 28.97
C LEU A 203 -21.26 -7.77 28.80
N PRO A 204 -21.00 -7.20 27.61
CA PRO A 204 -21.26 -5.78 27.37
C PRO A 204 -22.76 -5.55 27.27
N ASP A 205 -23.18 -4.33 27.58
CA ASP A 205 -24.54 -3.89 27.25
C ASP A 205 -24.77 -4.05 25.74
N TYR A 206 -25.85 -4.72 25.37
CA TYR A 206 -26.26 -4.90 23.98
C TYR A 206 -26.41 -3.55 23.25
N ARG A 207 -26.72 -2.47 23.97
CA ARG A 207 -26.78 -1.09 23.44
C ARG A 207 -25.40 -0.60 23.01
N HIS A 208 -24.38 -0.84 23.83
CA HIS A 208 -22.99 -0.53 23.48
C HIS A 208 -22.50 -1.39 22.31
N ALA A 209 -22.87 -2.67 22.26
CA ALA A 209 -22.55 -3.55 21.13
C ALA A 209 -23.18 -3.06 19.81
N LEU A 210 -24.46 -2.68 19.84
CA LEU A 210 -25.16 -2.11 18.68
C LEU A 210 -24.57 -0.76 18.25
N LEU A 211 -24.26 0.12 19.21
CA LEU A 211 -23.58 1.39 18.95
C LEU A 211 -22.25 1.16 18.25
N MET A 212 -21.40 0.28 18.78
CA MET A 212 -20.08 0.00 18.17
C MET A 212 -20.22 -0.54 16.75
N ALA A 213 -21.15 -1.47 16.51
CA ALA A 213 -21.39 -2.00 15.18
C ALA A 213 -21.90 -0.93 14.20
N ALA A 214 -22.85 -0.09 14.63
CA ALA A 214 -23.38 1.01 13.81
C ALA A 214 -22.33 2.08 13.54
N SER A 215 -21.54 2.47 14.55
CA SER A 215 -20.41 3.40 14.40
C SER A 215 -19.36 2.85 13.45
N ALA A 216 -18.98 1.57 13.59
CA ALA A 216 -17.97 0.93 12.75
C ALA A 216 -18.38 0.92 11.28
N VAL A 217 -19.60 0.45 10.98
CA VAL A 217 -20.08 0.35 9.59
C VAL A 217 -20.24 1.72 8.95
N THR A 218 -20.86 2.67 9.66
CA THR A 218 -21.08 4.03 9.14
C THR A 218 -19.75 4.74 8.92
N THR A 219 -18.80 4.57 9.84
CA THR A 219 -17.45 5.14 9.70
C THR A 219 -16.72 4.55 8.51
N ALA A 220 -16.66 3.22 8.41
CA ALA A 220 -15.90 2.57 7.35
C ALA A 220 -16.43 2.95 5.97
N THR A 221 -17.75 2.94 5.76
CA THR A 221 -18.34 3.30 4.47
C THR A 221 -18.13 4.76 4.12
N THR A 222 -18.33 5.66 5.09
CA THR A 222 -18.23 7.12 4.88
C THR A 222 -16.77 7.53 4.66
N ALA A 223 -15.85 7.03 5.48
CA ALA A 223 -14.42 7.29 5.34
C ALA A 223 -13.92 6.76 3.99
N CYS A 224 -14.15 5.48 3.66
CA CYS A 224 -13.70 4.93 2.38
C CYS A 224 -14.26 5.71 1.18
N PHE A 225 -15.53 6.13 1.21
CA PHE A 225 -16.12 6.91 0.11
C PHE A 225 -15.44 8.28 -0.08
N VAL A 226 -15.14 8.97 1.02
CA VAL A 226 -14.43 10.27 1.00
C VAL A 226 -12.98 10.08 0.52
N LEU A 227 -12.27 9.08 1.05
CA LEU A 227 -10.89 8.81 0.66
C LEU A 227 -10.77 8.32 -0.78
N ASP A 228 -11.64 7.43 -1.26
CA ASP A 228 -11.63 6.96 -2.65
C ASP A 228 -11.73 8.13 -3.63
N SER A 229 -12.60 9.10 -3.32
CA SER A 229 -12.76 10.34 -4.09
C SER A 229 -11.49 11.19 -4.09
N LEU A 230 -10.84 11.33 -2.93
CA LEU A 230 -9.54 12.00 -2.81
C LEU A 230 -8.46 11.27 -3.63
N MET A 231 -8.40 9.94 -3.56
CA MET A 231 -7.39 9.14 -4.28
C MET A 231 -7.50 9.31 -5.78
N MET A 232 -8.72 9.34 -6.33
CA MET A 232 -8.90 9.62 -7.76
C MET A 232 -8.36 10.99 -8.15
N ALA A 233 -8.63 12.01 -7.35
CA ALA A 233 -8.11 13.36 -7.60
C ALA A 233 -6.57 13.37 -7.59
N LEU A 234 -5.95 12.66 -6.63
CA LEU A 234 -4.49 12.53 -6.55
C LEU A 234 -3.89 11.80 -7.75
N ILE A 235 -4.49 10.70 -8.20
CA ILE A 235 -4.00 9.96 -9.38
C ILE A 235 -4.05 10.84 -10.63
N VAL A 236 -5.16 11.56 -10.83
CA VAL A 236 -5.31 12.49 -11.96
C VAL A 236 -4.30 13.64 -11.85
N ALA A 237 -4.07 14.18 -10.65
CA ALA A 237 -3.09 15.23 -10.40
C ALA A 237 -1.65 14.73 -10.65
N SER A 238 -1.26 13.57 -10.13
CA SER A 238 0.05 12.95 -10.36
C SER A 238 0.32 12.77 -11.85
N HIS A 239 -0.67 12.29 -12.61
CA HIS A 239 -0.54 12.14 -14.06
C HIS A 239 -0.40 13.49 -14.77
N ARG A 240 -1.10 14.55 -14.34
CA ARG A 240 -0.94 15.89 -14.92
C ARG A 240 0.41 16.53 -14.60
N LEU A 241 0.99 16.21 -13.44
CA LEU A 241 2.27 16.72 -12.98
C LEU A 241 3.48 15.87 -13.43
N ASN A 242 3.26 14.78 -14.18
CA ASN A 242 4.29 13.81 -14.57
C ASN A 242 5.07 13.23 -13.37
N ILE A 243 4.40 13.08 -12.22
CA ILE A 243 4.95 12.44 -11.02
C ILE A 243 4.45 11.00 -10.98
N ASN A 244 5.32 10.06 -10.61
CA ASN A 244 4.92 8.67 -10.45
C ASN A 244 3.88 8.55 -9.33
N PRO A 245 2.64 8.10 -9.62
CA PRO A 245 1.58 8.01 -8.61
C PRO A 245 1.91 7.02 -7.48
N ASP A 246 2.79 6.01 -7.72
CA ASP A 246 3.26 5.08 -6.68
C ASP A 246 3.97 5.80 -5.51
N ASN A 247 4.62 6.94 -5.79
CA ASN A 247 5.41 7.69 -4.81
C ASN A 247 4.58 8.72 -4.03
N VAL A 248 3.32 8.95 -4.41
CA VAL A 248 2.46 10.01 -3.83
C VAL A 248 1.18 9.41 -3.26
N VAL A 249 0.41 8.71 -4.10
CA VAL A 249 -0.97 8.32 -3.81
C VAL A 249 -1.01 7.35 -2.63
N CYS A 250 -0.11 6.36 -2.57
CA CYS A 250 -0.09 5.40 -1.47
C CYS A 250 0.24 6.04 -0.10
N LEU A 251 1.14 7.03 -0.04
CA LEU A 251 1.43 7.72 1.23
C LEU A 251 0.25 8.59 1.68
N MET A 252 -0.35 9.31 0.74
CA MET A 252 -1.48 10.19 1.04
C MET A 252 -2.73 9.39 1.42
N ALA A 253 -2.97 8.24 0.79
CA ALA A 253 -4.07 7.33 1.09
C ALA A 253 -4.10 6.91 2.55
N GLY A 254 -2.97 6.39 3.05
CA GLY A 254 -2.88 5.95 4.44
C GLY A 254 -3.04 7.11 5.41
N SER A 255 -2.21 8.14 5.29
CA SER A 255 -2.18 9.23 6.27
C SER A 255 -3.44 10.09 6.37
N PHE A 256 -4.02 10.55 5.25
CA PHE A 256 -5.32 11.24 5.31
C PHE A 256 -6.43 10.29 5.73
N GLY A 257 -6.25 9.04 5.36
CA GLY A 257 -7.14 7.97 5.74
C GLY A 257 -7.29 7.80 7.25
N ASP A 258 -6.19 7.85 8.00
CA ASP A 258 -6.18 7.61 9.44
C ASP A 258 -6.91 8.72 10.18
N ILE A 259 -6.59 9.98 9.88
CA ILE A 259 -7.24 11.14 10.48
C ILE A 259 -8.74 11.18 10.14
N VAL A 260 -9.14 10.90 8.89
CA VAL A 260 -10.56 10.89 8.50
C VAL A 260 -11.31 9.76 9.21
N SER A 261 -10.73 8.56 9.29
CA SER A 261 -11.38 7.41 9.95
C SER A 261 -11.58 7.66 11.43
N LEU A 262 -10.55 8.13 12.13
CA LEU A 262 -10.64 8.46 13.55
C LEU A 262 -11.62 9.61 13.79
N SER A 263 -11.61 10.64 12.94
CA SER A 263 -12.55 11.77 13.06
C SER A 263 -13.99 11.30 12.96
N VAL A 264 -14.31 10.51 11.93
CA VAL A 264 -15.66 10.00 11.71
C VAL A 264 -16.05 9.01 12.80
N LEU A 265 -15.16 8.10 13.21
CA LEU A 265 -15.43 7.14 14.28
C LEU A 265 -15.75 7.85 15.60
N SER A 266 -14.89 8.76 16.02
CA SER A 266 -15.02 9.42 17.32
C SER A 266 -16.26 10.31 17.34
N THR A 267 -16.51 11.07 16.28
CA THR A 267 -17.69 11.95 16.21
C THR A 267 -19.00 11.16 16.14
N LEU A 268 -19.08 10.11 15.33
CA LEU A 268 -20.28 9.26 15.25
C LEU A 268 -20.51 8.48 16.53
N SER A 269 -19.46 7.91 17.13
CA SER A 269 -19.59 7.17 18.39
C SER A 269 -20.06 8.08 19.51
N ASN A 270 -19.53 9.31 19.59
CA ASN A 270 -19.99 10.30 20.55
C ASN A 270 -21.45 10.71 20.31
N ALA A 271 -21.84 10.98 19.06
CA ALA A 271 -23.23 11.31 18.72
C ALA A 271 -24.20 10.17 19.03
N PHE A 272 -23.81 8.92 18.74
CA PHE A 272 -24.61 7.73 19.05
C PHE A 272 -24.68 7.49 20.56
N PHE A 273 -23.62 7.79 21.30
CA PHE A 273 -23.62 7.72 22.75
C PHE A 273 -24.62 8.69 23.40
N LEU A 274 -24.98 9.81 22.76
CA LEU A 274 -26.02 10.68 23.30
C LEU A 274 -27.44 10.10 23.18
N ILE A 275 -27.66 9.15 22.27
CA ILE A 275 -28.99 8.61 21.96
C ILE A 275 -29.15 7.12 22.25
N HIS A 276 -28.08 6.44 22.69
CA HIS A 276 -28.06 4.97 22.80
C HIS A 276 -29.06 4.41 23.82
N GLU A 277 -29.34 5.15 24.89
CA GLU A 277 -30.28 4.72 25.93
C GLU A 277 -31.74 4.77 25.46
N THR A 278 -32.11 5.80 24.70
CA THR A 278 -33.50 6.07 24.31
C THR A 278 -33.85 5.51 22.93
N MET A 279 -32.89 5.51 21.99
CA MET A 279 -33.11 5.27 20.56
C MET A 279 -32.23 4.14 20.02
N TRP A 280 -31.95 3.10 20.82
CA TRP A 280 -31.11 1.95 20.43
C TRP A 280 -31.55 1.25 19.13
N TRP A 281 -32.84 1.28 18.79
CA TRP A 281 -33.38 0.68 17.56
C TRP A 281 -32.87 1.37 16.28
N VAL A 282 -32.42 2.63 16.37
CA VAL A 282 -31.82 3.36 15.24
C VAL A 282 -30.55 2.67 14.76
N PHE A 283 -29.75 2.12 15.68
CA PHE A 283 -28.52 1.40 15.32
C PHE A 283 -28.80 0.14 14.50
N ILE A 284 -29.90 -0.57 14.81
CA ILE A 284 -30.36 -1.72 14.02
C ILE A 284 -30.75 -1.28 12.61
N LEU A 285 -31.50 -0.17 12.49
CA LEU A 285 -31.88 0.37 11.18
C LEU A 285 -30.66 0.78 10.34
N ILE A 286 -29.64 1.39 10.97
CA ILE A 286 -28.39 1.75 10.30
C ILE A 286 -27.71 0.48 9.76
N ILE A 287 -27.50 -0.53 10.61
CA ILE A 287 -26.84 -1.78 10.23
C ILE A 287 -27.61 -2.49 9.10
N VAL A 288 -28.93 -2.64 9.27
CA VAL A 288 -29.80 -3.26 8.25
C VAL A 288 -29.78 -2.45 6.96
N GLY A 289 -29.80 -1.11 7.04
CA GLY A 289 -29.70 -0.22 5.89
C GLY A 289 -28.44 -0.49 5.06
N PHE A 290 -27.27 -0.57 5.69
CA PHE A 290 -26.03 -0.90 5.00
C PHE A 290 -26.03 -2.33 4.43
N LEU A 291 -26.57 -3.30 5.15
CA LEU A 291 -26.70 -4.68 4.64
C LEU A 291 -27.60 -4.75 3.41
N LEU A 292 -28.67 -3.95 3.35
CA LEU A 292 -29.56 -3.86 2.19
C LEU A 292 -28.90 -3.17 0.98
N MET A 293 -27.86 -2.36 1.19
CA MET A 293 -27.06 -1.79 0.10
C MET A 293 -26.06 -2.79 -0.51
N LEU A 294 -25.70 -3.87 0.19
CA LEU A 294 -24.71 -4.85 -0.29
C LEU A 294 -25.02 -5.44 -1.67
N PRO A 295 -26.26 -5.91 -1.98
CA PRO A 295 -26.57 -6.48 -3.29
C PRO A 295 -26.29 -5.51 -4.44
N PHE A 296 -26.57 -4.22 -4.24
CA PHE A 296 -26.30 -3.17 -5.22
C PHE A 296 -24.78 -3.01 -5.47
N TRP A 297 -23.99 -2.89 -4.40
CA TRP A 297 -22.54 -2.75 -4.51
C TRP A 297 -21.87 -4.00 -5.10
N VAL A 298 -22.31 -5.20 -4.70
CA VAL A 298 -21.84 -6.47 -5.25
C VAL A 298 -22.12 -6.55 -6.75
N TRP A 299 -23.34 -6.21 -7.18
CA TRP A 299 -23.69 -6.18 -8.59
C TRP A 299 -22.80 -5.22 -9.40
N LEU A 300 -22.52 -4.03 -8.86
CA LEU A 300 -21.68 -3.03 -9.52
C LEU A 300 -20.20 -3.45 -9.57
N ALA A 301 -19.69 -4.08 -8.51
CA ALA A 301 -18.33 -4.62 -8.46
C ALA A 301 -18.12 -5.79 -9.44
N LEU A 302 -19.13 -6.66 -9.61
CA LEU A 302 -19.04 -7.81 -10.52
C LEU A 302 -19.06 -7.44 -12.01
N ARG A 303 -19.44 -6.21 -12.37
CA ARG A 303 -19.48 -5.77 -13.77
C ARG A 303 -18.11 -5.61 -14.42
N HIS A 304 -17.04 -5.47 -13.65
CA HIS A 304 -15.70 -5.29 -14.18
C HIS A 304 -14.81 -6.49 -13.85
N LYS A 305 -14.10 -7.02 -14.86
CA LYS A 305 -13.37 -8.30 -14.75
C LYS A 305 -12.35 -8.30 -13.60
N HIS A 306 -11.61 -7.20 -13.43
CA HIS A 306 -10.58 -7.09 -12.40
C HIS A 306 -11.16 -7.09 -10.97
N THR A 307 -12.17 -6.25 -10.72
CA THR A 307 -12.81 -6.13 -9.40
C THR A 307 -13.63 -7.37 -9.05
N ALA A 308 -14.20 -8.06 -10.04
CA ALA A 308 -14.87 -9.34 -9.83
C ALA A 308 -13.92 -10.44 -9.30
N VAL A 309 -12.66 -10.46 -9.76
CA VAL A 309 -11.64 -11.40 -9.24
C VAL A 309 -11.29 -11.05 -7.80
N VAL A 310 -11.04 -9.77 -7.51
CA VAL A 310 -10.72 -9.31 -6.15
C VAL A 310 -11.89 -9.56 -5.19
N LEU A 311 -13.13 -9.36 -5.62
CA LEU A 311 -14.32 -9.66 -4.79
C LEU A 311 -14.45 -11.15 -4.47
N ARG A 312 -13.96 -12.05 -5.32
CA ARG A 312 -14.06 -13.50 -5.09
C ARG A 312 -12.89 -14.05 -4.28
N GLN A 313 -11.71 -13.47 -4.40
CA GLN A 313 -10.46 -14.04 -3.87
C GLN A 313 -9.76 -13.15 -2.81
N GLY A 314 -10.11 -11.87 -2.73
CA GLY A 314 -9.43 -10.87 -1.90
C GLY A 314 -9.83 -10.87 -0.42
N TRP A 315 -10.69 -11.77 0.03
CA TRP A 315 -11.17 -11.80 1.42
C TRP A 315 -10.10 -12.25 2.41
N THR A 316 -9.28 -13.24 2.04
CA THR A 316 -8.29 -13.80 2.97
C THR A 316 -7.30 -12.75 3.46
N PRO A 317 -6.65 -11.94 2.60
CA PRO A 317 -5.75 -10.88 3.06
C PRO A 317 -6.46 -9.82 3.91
N VAL A 318 -7.64 -9.35 3.49
CA VAL A 318 -8.38 -8.28 4.19
C VAL A 318 -8.83 -8.73 5.58
N LEU A 319 -9.44 -9.91 5.70
CA LEU A 319 -9.93 -10.41 6.99
C LEU A 319 -8.78 -10.82 7.91
N SER A 320 -7.72 -11.43 7.38
CA SER A 320 -6.54 -11.79 8.20
C SER A 320 -5.85 -10.54 8.76
N ALA A 321 -5.69 -9.51 7.94
CA ALA A 321 -5.14 -8.23 8.36
C ALA A 321 -5.97 -7.57 9.47
N LEU A 322 -7.29 -7.63 9.37
CA LEU A 322 -8.20 -7.12 10.41
C LEU A 322 -7.95 -7.78 11.76
N PHE A 323 -7.79 -9.11 11.81
CA PHE A 323 -7.48 -9.79 13.08
C PHE A 323 -6.10 -9.39 13.61
N ILE A 324 -5.09 -9.23 12.75
CA ILE A 324 -3.74 -8.81 13.14
C ILE A 324 -3.76 -7.38 13.71
N SER A 325 -4.40 -6.41 13.03
CA SER A 325 -4.56 -5.04 13.54
C SER A 325 -5.39 -5.02 14.83
N GLY A 326 -6.37 -5.92 14.96
CA GLY A 326 -7.15 -6.11 16.17
C GLY A 326 -6.32 -6.51 17.38
N LEU A 327 -5.28 -7.34 17.22
CA LEU A 327 -4.31 -7.62 18.29
C LEU A 327 -3.59 -6.34 18.74
N GLY A 328 -3.29 -5.42 17.83
CA GLY A 328 -2.74 -4.10 18.15
C GLY A 328 -3.72 -3.26 18.97
N GLY A 329 -5.02 -3.34 18.65
CA GLY A 329 -6.11 -2.75 19.44
C GLY A 329 -6.17 -3.24 20.89
N ILE A 330 -5.92 -4.54 21.12
CA ILE A 330 -5.86 -5.10 22.48
C ILE A 330 -4.67 -4.52 23.25
N VAL A 331 -3.51 -4.41 22.60
CA VAL A 331 -2.33 -3.80 23.24
C VAL A 331 -2.62 -2.34 23.57
N LEU A 332 -3.19 -1.58 22.64
CA LEU A 332 -3.60 -0.19 22.85
C LEU A 332 -4.54 -0.06 24.06
N ASP A 333 -5.62 -0.84 24.12
CA ASP A 333 -6.55 -0.84 25.25
C ASP A 333 -5.87 -1.09 26.61
N LYS A 334 -4.88 -1.99 26.65
CA LYS A 334 -4.15 -2.32 27.88
C LYS A 334 -3.17 -1.26 28.36
N VAL A 335 -2.64 -0.43 27.46
CA VAL A 335 -1.63 0.58 27.79
C VAL A 335 -2.20 1.99 27.88
N VAL A 336 -3.39 2.21 27.32
CA VAL A 336 -4.18 3.45 27.48
C VAL A 336 -4.44 3.70 28.96
N GLY A 337 -4.13 4.92 29.42
CA GLY A 337 -4.20 5.32 30.83
C GLY A 337 -2.95 5.03 31.68
N ASP A 338 -2.14 4.02 31.34
CA ASP A 338 -0.93 3.65 32.09
C ASP A 338 0.32 4.47 31.68
N PHE A 339 0.34 4.95 30.43
CA PHE A 339 1.41 5.73 29.85
C PHE A 339 0.87 7.00 29.19
N LYS A 340 1.14 8.16 29.80
CA LYS A 340 0.81 9.46 29.20
C LYS A 340 1.44 9.61 27.83
N GLY A 341 0.70 10.15 26.86
CA GLY A 341 1.20 10.39 25.50
C GLY A 341 1.37 9.15 24.62
N PHE A 342 1.17 7.92 25.12
CA PHE A 342 1.26 6.72 24.27
C PHE A 342 0.32 6.81 23.06
N VAL A 343 -0.91 7.25 23.32
CA VAL A 343 -1.99 7.38 22.34
C VAL A 343 -1.68 8.43 21.27
N LEU A 344 -0.91 9.46 21.61
CA LEU A 344 -0.42 10.48 20.68
C LEU A 344 0.56 9.90 19.65
N PHE A 345 1.55 9.13 20.11
CA PHE A 345 2.62 8.62 19.26
C PHE A 345 2.26 7.35 18.48
N ASN A 346 1.29 6.57 18.97
CA ASN A 346 0.93 5.29 18.36
C ASN A 346 0.49 5.42 16.88
N PRO A 347 -0.42 6.34 16.50
CA PRO A 347 -0.77 6.54 15.08
C PRO A 347 0.40 7.04 14.22
N ILE A 348 1.35 7.78 14.81
CA ILE A 348 2.51 8.33 14.09
C ILE A 348 3.50 7.20 13.73
N VAL A 349 3.83 6.34 14.69
CA VAL A 349 4.70 5.18 14.49
C VAL A 349 4.07 4.21 13.48
N ASN A 350 2.80 3.84 13.70
CA ASN A 350 2.09 2.86 12.89
C ASN A 350 1.82 3.35 11.47
N GLY A 351 1.23 4.55 11.34
CA GLY A 351 0.83 5.10 10.04
C GLY A 351 2.02 5.26 9.09
N ILE A 352 3.13 5.81 9.57
CA ILE A 352 4.32 5.98 8.71
C ILE A 352 4.97 4.65 8.35
N GLY A 353 5.12 3.73 9.31
CA GLY A 353 5.67 2.39 9.05
C GLY A 353 4.87 1.66 7.97
N GLY A 354 3.54 1.62 8.10
CA GLY A 354 2.63 1.01 7.13
C GLY A 354 2.62 1.71 5.76
N ASN A 355 2.69 3.04 5.73
CA ASN A 355 2.68 3.81 4.49
C ASN A 355 3.98 3.61 3.69
N LEU A 356 5.14 3.61 4.34
CA LEU A 356 6.42 3.32 3.69
C LEU A 356 6.46 1.87 3.15
N ALA A 357 5.90 0.92 3.90
CA ALA A 357 5.74 -0.46 3.46
C ALA A 357 4.90 -0.57 2.18
N SER A 358 3.81 0.19 2.13
CA SER A 358 2.87 0.19 1.02
C SER A 358 3.48 0.77 -0.26
N VAL A 359 4.28 1.83 -0.14
CA VAL A 359 5.07 2.37 -1.26
C VAL A 359 6.04 1.32 -1.79
N GLN A 360 6.77 0.67 -0.89
CA GLN A 360 7.71 -0.38 -1.26
C GLN A 360 6.99 -1.58 -1.90
N ALA A 361 5.80 -1.94 -1.40
CA ALA A 361 4.99 -3.02 -1.93
C ALA A 361 4.49 -2.70 -3.34
N SER A 362 3.90 -1.52 -3.55
CA SER A 362 3.43 -1.05 -4.87
C SER A 362 4.55 -1.05 -5.89
N ARG A 363 5.72 -0.48 -5.54
CA ARG A 363 6.90 -0.47 -6.43
C ARG A 363 7.40 -1.87 -6.75
N THR A 364 7.40 -2.78 -5.78
CA THR A 364 7.82 -4.18 -5.98
C THR A 364 6.83 -4.92 -6.88
N ALA A 365 5.53 -4.70 -6.69
CA ALA A 365 4.49 -5.28 -7.51
C ALA A 365 4.52 -4.76 -8.95
N THR A 366 4.63 -3.45 -9.16
CA THR A 366 4.85 -2.84 -10.48
C THR A 366 6.09 -3.40 -11.18
N MET A 367 7.18 -3.63 -10.43
CA MET A 367 8.38 -4.27 -10.95
C MET A 367 8.12 -5.73 -11.38
N LEU A 368 7.41 -6.50 -10.57
CA LEU A 368 7.09 -7.90 -10.89
C LEU A 368 6.18 -8.00 -12.13
N HIS A 369 5.13 -7.17 -12.21
CA HIS A 369 4.22 -7.09 -13.36
C HIS A 369 4.90 -6.64 -14.65
N SER A 370 5.94 -5.82 -14.58
CA SER A 370 6.68 -5.34 -15.76
C SER A 370 7.80 -6.28 -16.22
N THR A 371 8.41 -7.03 -15.30
CA THR A 371 9.64 -7.79 -15.58
C THR A 371 9.44 -9.31 -15.65
N SER A 372 8.34 -9.84 -15.12
CA SER A 372 8.14 -11.29 -15.01
C SER A 372 6.72 -11.72 -15.33
N VAL A 373 6.58 -12.98 -15.74
CA VAL A 373 5.27 -13.63 -15.88
C VAL A 373 4.82 -14.12 -14.49
N MET A 374 3.54 -13.95 -14.18
CA MET A 374 2.96 -14.35 -12.90
C MET A 374 3.28 -15.81 -12.56
N GLY A 375 3.83 -16.03 -11.36
CA GLY A 375 4.25 -17.36 -10.88
C GLY A 375 5.70 -17.74 -11.17
N VAL A 376 6.41 -17.01 -12.03
CA VAL A 376 7.84 -17.23 -12.32
C VAL A 376 8.65 -16.10 -11.69
N LEU A 377 9.61 -16.45 -10.84
CA LEU A 377 10.55 -15.50 -10.25
C LEU A 377 11.75 -15.34 -11.17
N SER A 378 12.23 -14.11 -11.37
CA SER A 378 13.47 -13.88 -12.12
C SER A 378 14.69 -14.22 -11.25
N ASP A 379 15.77 -14.72 -11.88
CA ASP A 379 17.01 -15.07 -11.18
C ASP A 379 17.66 -13.85 -10.49
N HIS A 380 17.32 -12.65 -10.92
CA HIS A 380 17.83 -11.39 -10.37
C HIS A 380 17.09 -10.91 -9.10
N SER A 381 16.03 -11.60 -8.67
CA SER A 381 15.30 -11.26 -7.44
C SER A 381 14.75 -12.51 -6.74
N PRO A 382 15.62 -13.30 -6.07
CA PRO A 382 15.18 -14.47 -5.31
C PRO A 382 14.30 -14.07 -4.13
N MET A 383 13.35 -14.93 -3.77
CA MET A 383 12.39 -14.67 -2.67
C MET A 383 13.07 -14.57 -1.30
N CYS A 384 13.95 -15.53 -0.98
CA CYS A 384 14.59 -15.60 0.33
C CYS A 384 15.98 -14.98 0.24
N VAL A 385 16.10 -13.77 0.77
CA VAL A 385 17.32 -12.99 0.81
C VAL A 385 17.59 -12.57 2.25
N SER A 386 18.86 -12.45 2.64
CA SER A 386 19.19 -11.93 3.97
C SER A 386 18.68 -10.49 4.14
N PRO A 387 18.25 -10.07 5.33
CA PRO A 387 17.71 -8.71 5.55
C PRO A 387 18.63 -7.61 5.05
N ILE A 388 19.95 -7.76 5.26
CA ILE A 388 20.95 -6.78 4.84
C ILE A 388 20.97 -6.64 3.31
N LYS A 389 20.90 -7.77 2.58
CA LYS A 389 20.87 -7.76 1.12
C LYS A 389 19.51 -7.25 0.61
N ALA A 390 18.40 -7.63 1.23
CA ALA A 390 17.09 -7.12 0.83
C ALA A 390 16.94 -5.59 1.01
N LEU A 391 17.53 -5.04 2.08
CA LEU A 391 17.39 -3.63 2.47
C LEU A 391 18.49 -2.72 1.90
N PHE A 392 19.74 -3.17 1.80
CA PHE A 392 20.87 -2.28 1.49
C PHE A 392 21.52 -2.52 0.12
N TYR A 393 21.63 -3.78 -0.36
CA TYR A 393 22.34 -4.07 -1.61
C TYR A 393 21.92 -5.37 -2.29
N GLY A 394 22.01 -5.46 -3.62
CA GLY A 394 21.96 -6.76 -4.31
C GLY A 394 20.58 -7.25 -4.75
N VAL A 395 19.50 -6.53 -4.46
CA VAL A 395 18.19 -6.69 -5.13
C VAL A 395 17.67 -5.33 -5.62
N PRO A 396 16.83 -5.29 -6.68
CA PRO A 396 16.29 -4.02 -7.20
C PRO A 396 15.54 -3.18 -6.14
N SER A 397 14.83 -3.85 -5.23
CA SER A 397 14.05 -3.22 -4.16
C SER A 397 14.92 -2.53 -3.09
N ALA A 398 16.21 -2.89 -2.97
CA ALA A 398 17.11 -2.35 -1.94
C ALA A 398 17.43 -0.87 -2.13
N LYS A 399 17.42 -0.36 -3.38
CA LYS A 399 17.64 1.08 -3.63
C LYS A 399 16.53 1.92 -3.01
N SER A 400 15.28 1.49 -3.21
CA SER A 400 14.09 2.15 -2.65
C SER A 400 14.06 2.03 -1.11
N ALA A 401 14.35 0.84 -0.57
CA ALA A 401 14.38 0.61 0.88
C ALA A 401 15.38 1.53 1.60
N ARG A 402 16.58 1.75 1.06
CA ARG A 402 17.55 2.70 1.64
C ARG A 402 17.03 4.13 1.69
N VAL A 403 16.36 4.59 0.64
CA VAL A 403 15.77 5.94 0.60
C VAL A 403 14.67 6.05 1.65
N LEU A 404 13.79 5.05 1.75
CA LEU A 404 12.70 5.04 2.73
C LEU A 404 13.23 5.04 4.18
N ILE A 405 14.25 4.24 4.48
CA ILE A 405 14.91 4.23 5.82
C ILE A 405 15.56 5.58 6.11
N ALA A 406 16.25 6.18 5.12
CA ALA A 406 16.95 7.46 5.29
C ALA A 406 15.97 8.62 5.53
N VAL A 407 14.78 8.59 4.94
CA VAL A 407 13.72 9.61 5.14
C VAL A 407 12.95 9.36 6.44
N ALA A 408 12.74 8.09 6.83
CA ALA A 408 11.94 7.72 8.00
C ALA A 408 12.45 8.33 9.31
N LEU A 409 13.75 8.22 9.60
CA LEU A 409 14.33 8.70 10.86
C LEU A 409 14.21 10.22 11.09
N PRO A 410 14.72 11.10 10.20
CA PRO A 410 14.61 12.54 10.40
C PRO A 410 13.15 13.00 10.35
N GLY A 411 12.32 12.35 9.53
CA GLY A 411 10.89 12.57 9.47
C GLY A 411 10.19 12.30 10.80
N GLN A 412 10.41 11.11 11.35
CA GLN A 412 9.79 10.68 12.59
C GLN A 412 10.24 11.50 13.80
N ALA A 413 11.52 11.89 13.85
CA ALA A 413 12.00 12.84 14.85
C ALA A 413 11.23 14.18 14.78
N LEU A 414 11.10 14.74 13.57
CA LEU A 414 10.36 15.97 13.34
C LEU A 414 8.89 15.84 13.75
N PHE A 415 8.23 14.75 13.35
CA PHE A 415 6.82 14.54 13.65
C PHE A 415 6.55 14.34 15.15
N ALA A 416 7.43 13.61 15.85
CA ALA A 416 7.33 13.45 17.29
C ALA A 416 7.42 14.81 18.01
N VAL A 417 8.39 15.65 17.64
CA VAL A 417 8.54 16.99 18.22
C VAL A 417 7.33 17.87 17.95
N ILE A 418 6.83 17.89 16.71
CA ILE A 418 5.65 18.69 16.36
C ILE A 418 4.40 18.21 17.12
N ALA A 419 4.18 16.89 17.18
CA ALA A 419 3.04 16.31 17.86
C ALA A 419 3.04 16.64 19.36
N ASP A 420 4.19 16.45 20.02
CA ASP A 420 4.39 16.77 21.43
C ASP A 420 4.20 18.27 21.72
N TYR A 421 4.83 19.13 20.91
CA TYR A 421 4.74 20.58 21.05
C TYR A 421 3.31 21.08 20.94
N ILE A 422 2.51 20.53 20.01
CA ILE A 422 1.10 20.90 19.85
C ILE A 422 0.26 20.33 21.00
N HIS A 423 0.47 19.07 21.36
CA HIS A 423 -0.31 18.38 22.39
C HIS A 423 -0.17 19.06 23.77
N ASN A 424 1.05 19.45 24.14
CA ASN A 424 1.37 20.05 25.44
C ASN A 424 1.29 21.59 25.45
N GLY A 425 0.47 22.18 24.56
CA GLY A 425 0.16 23.61 24.62
C GLY A 425 1.33 24.53 24.28
N MET A 426 2.14 24.18 23.27
CA MET A 426 3.34 24.90 22.82
C MET A 426 4.56 24.77 23.75
N HIS A 427 4.64 23.66 24.48
CA HIS A 427 5.82 23.26 25.25
C HIS A 427 6.22 21.83 24.89
N SER A 428 7.52 21.53 24.86
CA SER A 428 7.98 20.18 24.55
C SER A 428 8.37 19.43 25.83
N THR A 429 7.82 18.24 26.00
CA THR A 429 8.10 17.32 27.13
C THR A 429 8.98 16.15 26.73
N ILE A 430 9.45 16.15 25.46
CA ILE A 430 10.33 15.10 24.96
C ILE A 430 11.71 15.21 25.60
N THR A 431 12.05 14.20 26.39
CA THR A 431 13.40 13.99 26.91
C THR A 431 14.31 13.37 25.85
N PHE A 432 15.63 13.50 26.03
CA PHE A 432 16.60 12.88 25.14
C PHE A 432 16.47 11.35 25.13
N GLU A 433 16.25 10.75 26.31
CA GLU A 433 16.05 9.32 26.49
C GLU A 433 14.80 8.84 25.74
N PHE A 434 13.70 9.58 25.83
CA PHE A 434 12.48 9.27 25.08
C PHE A 434 12.72 9.32 23.57
N MET A 435 13.36 10.38 23.06
CA MET A 435 13.64 10.54 21.63
C MET A 435 14.51 9.40 21.10
N VAL A 436 15.55 8.99 21.84
CA VAL A 436 16.41 7.86 21.44
C VAL A 436 15.61 6.55 21.42
N ALA A 437 14.83 6.26 22.46
CA ALA A 437 14.01 5.05 22.51
C ALA A 437 12.97 5.02 21.37
N TYR A 438 12.30 6.15 21.12
CA TYR A 438 11.34 6.33 20.03
C TYR A 438 11.98 6.07 18.65
N LEU A 439 13.15 6.66 18.37
CA LEU A 439 13.82 6.47 17.09
C LEU A 439 14.34 5.04 16.89
N VAL A 440 14.72 4.34 17.96
CA VAL A 440 15.06 2.91 17.91
C VAL A 440 13.84 2.07 17.54
N VAL A 441 12.69 2.34 18.15
CA VAL A 441 11.41 1.67 17.80
C VAL A 441 11.08 1.86 16.33
N VAL A 442 11.09 3.11 15.86
CA VAL A 442 10.84 3.45 14.45
C VAL A 442 11.78 2.73 13.51
N LEU A 443 13.09 2.74 13.81
CA LEU A 443 14.10 2.08 12.97
C LEU A 443 13.84 0.58 12.87
N LEU A 444 13.62 -0.08 14.01
CA LEU A 444 13.37 -1.52 14.06
C LEU A 444 12.10 -1.89 13.30
N GLN A 445 11.01 -1.17 13.56
CA GLN A 445 9.72 -1.40 12.89
C GLN A 445 9.86 -1.25 11.37
N VAL A 446 10.41 -0.13 10.88
CA VAL A 446 10.57 0.13 9.44
C VAL A 446 11.48 -0.91 8.78
N MET A 447 12.59 -1.29 9.42
CA MET A 447 13.48 -2.33 8.86
C MET A 447 12.79 -3.69 8.76
N ILE A 448 12.05 -4.11 9.79
CA ILE A 448 11.33 -5.38 9.80
C ILE A 448 10.25 -5.37 8.71
N ILE A 449 9.45 -4.31 8.64
CA ILE A 449 8.34 -4.22 7.70
C ILE A 449 8.81 -4.14 6.25
N LEU A 450 9.84 -3.35 5.93
CA LEU A 450 10.39 -3.30 4.56
C LEU A 450 11.00 -4.64 4.14
N TYR A 451 11.56 -5.39 5.08
CA TYR A 451 12.04 -6.75 4.81
C TYR A 451 10.88 -7.71 4.52
N LEU A 452 9.83 -7.67 5.35
CA LEU A 452 8.61 -8.44 5.11
C LEU A 452 7.96 -8.09 3.76
N THR A 453 8.01 -6.83 3.33
CA THR A 453 7.51 -6.42 2.01
C THR A 453 8.19 -7.19 0.89
N HIS A 454 9.52 -7.33 0.93
CA HIS A 454 10.25 -8.09 -0.07
C HIS A 454 9.84 -9.56 -0.06
N LEU A 455 9.84 -10.21 1.11
CA LEU A 455 9.49 -11.62 1.24
C LEU A 455 8.06 -11.90 0.75
N LEU A 456 7.10 -11.11 1.22
CA LEU A 456 5.69 -11.35 0.99
C LEU A 456 5.30 -11.08 -0.46
N ALA A 457 5.82 -10.01 -1.08
CA ALA A 457 5.54 -9.72 -2.49
C ALA A 457 6.01 -10.87 -3.40
N HIS A 458 7.23 -11.37 -3.20
CA HIS A 458 7.75 -12.50 -3.99
C HIS A 458 7.03 -13.81 -3.67
N PHE A 459 6.65 -14.02 -2.40
CA PHE A 459 5.85 -15.19 -2.00
C PHE A 459 4.48 -15.22 -2.68
N MET A 460 3.76 -14.10 -2.64
CA MET A 460 2.46 -13.95 -3.30
C MET A 460 2.59 -14.16 -4.81
N TRP A 461 3.62 -13.56 -5.42
CA TRP A 461 3.91 -13.74 -6.84
C TRP A 461 4.11 -15.20 -7.23
N ARG A 462 4.92 -15.95 -6.46
CA ARG A 462 5.15 -17.39 -6.68
C ARG A 462 3.87 -18.20 -6.54
N ARG A 463 2.95 -17.77 -5.67
CA ARG A 463 1.63 -18.41 -5.46
C ARG A 463 0.60 -17.99 -6.51
N LYS A 464 0.96 -17.19 -7.52
CA LYS A 464 0.04 -16.61 -8.52
C LYS A 464 -1.03 -15.73 -7.87
N LEU A 465 -0.71 -15.13 -6.73
CA LEU A 465 -1.52 -14.12 -6.06
C LEU A 465 -0.95 -12.75 -6.42
N ASP A 466 -1.83 -11.84 -6.81
CA ASP A 466 -1.43 -10.49 -7.18
C ASP A 466 -0.96 -9.73 -5.92
N PRO A 467 0.32 -9.31 -5.87
CA PRO A 467 0.85 -8.60 -4.72
C PRO A 467 0.18 -7.24 -4.47
N ASP A 468 -0.39 -6.60 -5.49
CA ASP A 468 -1.16 -5.34 -5.37
C ASP A 468 -2.42 -5.51 -4.50
N ASN A 469 -3.00 -6.72 -4.51
CA ASN A 469 -4.25 -7.03 -3.80
C ASN A 469 -4.02 -7.72 -2.45
N SER A 470 -2.87 -8.37 -2.28
CA SER A 470 -2.67 -9.33 -1.21
C SER A 470 -1.56 -8.97 -0.24
N THR A 471 -0.56 -8.20 -0.65
CA THR A 471 0.64 -7.94 0.17
C THR A 471 0.39 -6.80 1.16
N ILE A 472 -0.17 -5.70 0.66
CA ILE A 472 -0.39 -4.47 1.43
C ILE A 472 -1.17 -4.74 2.72
N PRO A 473 -2.31 -5.47 2.73
CA PRO A 473 -3.09 -5.68 3.95
C PRO A 473 -2.30 -6.34 5.08
N TYR A 474 -1.47 -7.33 4.77
CA TYR A 474 -0.64 -7.98 5.79
C TYR A 474 0.45 -7.05 6.31
N LEU A 475 1.06 -6.24 5.44
CA LEU A 475 2.18 -5.37 5.81
C LEU A 475 1.74 -4.25 6.74
N THR A 476 0.66 -3.57 6.42
CA THR A 476 0.06 -2.51 7.24
C THR A 476 -0.41 -3.07 8.57
N ALA A 477 -1.12 -4.20 8.59
CA ALA A 477 -1.54 -4.81 9.85
C ALA A 477 -0.36 -5.29 10.73
N CYS A 478 0.70 -5.85 10.12
CA CYS A 478 1.93 -6.15 10.85
C CYS A 478 2.62 -4.87 11.34
N ALA A 479 2.58 -3.79 10.57
CA ALA A 479 3.16 -2.51 10.98
C ALA A 479 2.42 -1.94 12.18
N ASP A 480 1.09 -1.99 12.19
CA ASP A 480 0.26 -1.58 13.33
C ASP A 480 0.60 -2.38 14.58
N LEU A 481 0.58 -3.71 14.47
CA LEU A 481 0.86 -4.59 15.62
C LEU A 481 2.28 -4.41 16.16
N LEU A 482 3.29 -4.45 15.27
CA LEU A 482 4.69 -4.32 15.67
C LEU A 482 4.98 -2.93 16.23
N GLY A 483 4.45 -1.88 15.62
CA GLY A 483 4.66 -0.51 16.09
C GLY A 483 4.05 -0.28 17.47
N THR A 484 2.81 -0.72 17.69
CA THR A 484 2.16 -0.63 19.00
C THR A 484 2.90 -1.43 20.08
N ILE A 485 3.33 -2.67 19.80
CA ILE A 485 4.08 -3.49 20.76
C ILE A 485 5.45 -2.87 21.07
N LEU A 486 6.22 -2.50 20.06
CA LEU A 486 7.56 -1.94 20.25
C LEU A 486 7.51 -0.60 20.99
N LEU A 487 6.51 0.24 20.68
CA LEU A 487 6.27 1.49 21.39
C LEU A 487 5.91 1.22 22.85
N ALA A 488 5.01 0.26 23.13
CA ALA A 488 4.63 -0.10 24.49
C ALA A 488 5.83 -0.58 25.31
N CYS A 489 6.70 -1.41 24.71
CA CYS A 489 7.95 -1.83 25.33
C CYS A 489 8.88 -0.64 25.62
N ALA A 490 8.99 0.34 24.71
CA ALA A 490 9.81 1.53 24.95
C ALA A 490 9.29 2.37 26.12
N PHE A 491 7.98 2.62 26.20
CA PHE A 491 7.37 3.31 27.34
C PHE A 491 7.58 2.56 28.66
N MET A 492 7.44 1.23 28.65
CA MET A 492 7.71 0.41 29.83
C MET A 492 9.18 0.49 30.28
N LEU A 493 10.13 0.42 29.34
CA LEU A 493 11.56 0.56 29.64
C LEU A 493 11.90 1.94 30.21
N LEU A 494 11.34 3.01 29.65
CA LEU A 494 11.53 4.37 30.15
C LEU A 494 10.98 4.55 31.56
N LYS A 495 9.79 4.00 31.84
CA LYS A 495 9.21 3.99 33.20
C LYS A 495 10.10 3.22 34.18
N LEU A 496 10.64 2.07 33.79
CA LEU A 496 11.57 1.28 34.62
C LEU A 496 12.91 2.00 34.87
N ASN A 497 13.37 2.79 33.91
CA ASN A 497 14.59 3.59 34.03
C ASN A 497 14.40 4.90 34.80
N GLY A 498 13.18 5.22 35.25
CA GLY A 498 12.88 6.45 35.97
C GLY A 498 12.85 7.70 35.09
N THR A 499 12.69 7.56 33.77
CA THR A 499 12.54 8.66 32.80
C THR A 499 11.24 8.56 32.00
N PRO A 500 10.06 8.42 32.65
CA PRO A 500 8.78 8.37 31.94
C PRO A 500 8.51 9.66 31.15
N TYR A 501 7.83 9.53 30.02
CA TYR A 501 7.40 10.67 29.21
C TYR A 501 6.24 11.41 29.89
N GLY A 502 6.27 12.75 29.88
CA GLY A 502 5.16 13.60 30.34
C GLY A 502 4.92 13.61 31.85
N GLU A 503 5.91 13.20 32.64
CA GLU A 503 5.96 13.39 34.09
C GLU A 503 7.11 14.36 34.41
N ASP A 504 6.81 15.67 34.38
CA ASP A 504 7.65 16.72 34.96
C ASP A 504 7.38 16.87 36.46
#